data_AF-A0A3M8DFP1-F1
#
_entry.id   AF-A0A3M8DFP1-F1
#
_cell.length_a   1.000
_cell.length_b   1.000
_cell.length_c   1.000
_cell.angle_alpha   90.00
_cell.angle_beta   90.00
_cell.angle_gamma   90.00
#
_symmetry.space_group_name_H-M   'P 1'
#
loop_
_entity.id
_entity.type
_entity.pdbx_description
1 polymer ?
#
loop_
_entity_poly.entity_id
_entity_poly.type
_entity_poly.pdbx_seq_one_letter_code
_entity_poly.pdbx_strand_id
1 'polypeptide(L)'
;MHADETDNNVDNDLTITFTDDSVWSSKVTAVKLGSSILSPDDYSLTNGKVTIRKDVIQTVGDHHITVVATGYQDAMVTQSVKAGAFSSSTSSAELLGDGDIISLPGVNQFKLTAKDRYGNPIPDYVFKYQVEIDNEDGDNHTVIVNGQPYVSAHVETAVFPVTAASPVTGPDGVAMFEFSLSDDNFGWRVDILLNDGETVIW
;
A
#
# COMPACT_ATOMS: atom_id res chain seq x y z
N MET A 1 22.55 17.74 10.47
CA MET A 1 22.20 16.56 9.63
C MET A 1 20.86 16.85 8.97
N HIS A 2 20.60 16.27 7.80
CA HIS A 2 19.38 16.44 7.02
C HIS A 2 18.81 15.07 6.67
N ALA A 3 17.50 14.89 6.89
CA ALA A 3 16.79 13.66 6.62
C ALA A 3 16.74 13.38 5.11
N ASP A 4 16.53 12.12 4.75
CA ASP A 4 16.16 11.75 3.40
C ASP A 4 14.70 12.10 3.12
N GLU A 5 14.46 12.74 1.98
CA GLU A 5 13.13 13.18 1.53
C GLU A 5 12.74 12.51 0.20
N THR A 6 13.65 11.73 -0.41
CA THR A 6 13.43 11.06 -1.70
C THR A 6 13.40 9.56 -1.49
N ASP A 7 12.36 8.89 -1.99
CA ASP A 7 12.18 7.43 -1.82
C ASP A 7 12.36 6.97 -0.37
N ASN A 8 11.97 7.82 0.59
CA ASN A 8 12.14 7.63 2.02
C ASN A 8 11.15 6.61 2.61
N ASN A 9 11.17 5.39 2.10
CA ASN A 9 10.31 4.29 2.51
C ASN A 9 11.12 3.06 2.92
N VAL A 10 10.44 2.09 3.52
CA VAL A 10 11.05 0.86 4.06
C VAL A 10 11.68 -0.06 3.00
N ASP A 11 11.45 0.18 1.71
CA ASP A 11 12.02 -0.64 0.62
C ASP A 11 13.37 -0.14 0.12
N ASN A 12 13.77 1.07 0.51
CA ASN A 12 14.97 1.73 0.00
C ASN A 12 16.01 1.96 1.10
N ASP A 13 17.25 2.18 0.65
CA ASP A 13 18.29 2.74 1.49
C ASP A 13 17.89 4.19 1.87
N LEU A 14 18.18 4.60 3.11
CA LEU A 14 17.90 5.95 3.59
C LEU A 14 19.20 6.73 3.72
N THR A 15 19.34 7.80 2.93
CA THR A 15 20.57 8.60 2.87
C THR A 15 20.42 9.89 3.65
N ILE A 16 21.03 9.90 4.84
CA ILE A 16 21.11 11.08 5.69
C ILE A 16 22.35 11.89 5.32
N THR A 17 22.18 13.18 5.07
CA THR A 17 23.29 14.06 4.69
C THR A 17 23.74 14.95 5.85
N PHE A 18 25.01 15.33 5.85
CA PHE A 18 25.60 16.24 6.83
C PHE A 18 26.74 17.04 6.20
N THR A 19 27.13 18.15 6.85
CA THR A 19 28.27 18.95 6.40
C THR A 19 29.55 18.13 6.49
N ASP A 20 30.25 18.04 5.37
CA ASP A 20 31.52 17.32 5.27
C ASP A 20 32.55 17.84 6.28
N ASP A 21 32.95 16.95 7.20
CA ASP A 21 34.02 17.14 8.17
C ASP A 21 34.77 15.81 8.33
N SER A 22 35.94 15.75 7.69
CA SER A 22 36.78 14.55 7.67
C SER A 22 37.40 14.21 9.03
N VAL A 23 37.56 15.21 9.91
CA VAL A 23 38.08 14.97 11.27
C VAL A 23 36.97 14.33 12.11
N TRP A 24 35.77 14.88 12.07
CA TRP A 24 34.60 14.33 12.75
C TRP A 24 34.29 12.90 12.26
N SER A 25 34.22 12.68 10.94
CA SER A 25 33.86 11.38 10.37
C SER A 25 34.87 10.29 10.73
N SER A 26 36.17 10.62 10.82
CA SER A 26 37.23 9.70 11.28
C SER A 26 37.12 9.31 12.77
N LYS A 27 36.33 10.06 13.55
CA LYS A 27 36.10 9.82 14.99
C LYS A 27 34.76 9.16 15.27
N VAL A 28 33.95 8.86 14.24
CA VAL A 28 32.68 8.15 14.42
C VAL A 28 32.94 6.76 14.98
N THR A 29 32.20 6.44 16.04
CA THR A 29 32.31 5.17 16.79
C THR A 29 31.03 4.35 16.75
N ALA A 30 29.88 4.98 16.50
CA ALA A 30 28.60 4.30 16.38
C ALA A 30 27.60 5.13 15.56
N VAL A 31 26.71 4.43 14.87
CA VAL A 31 25.44 4.95 14.38
C VAL A 31 24.34 4.23 15.15
N LYS A 32 23.35 4.98 15.62
CA LYS A 32 22.23 4.47 16.40
C LYS A 32 20.92 4.72 15.67
N LEU A 33 20.00 3.77 15.81
CA LEU A 33 18.58 3.88 15.48
C LEU A 33 17.80 3.83 16.80
N GLY A 34 17.22 4.97 17.19
CA GLY A 34 16.67 5.17 18.53
C GLY A 34 17.76 4.99 19.58
N SER A 35 17.56 4.05 20.51
CA SER A 35 18.55 3.70 21.53
C SER A 35 19.54 2.61 21.08
N SER A 36 19.28 1.93 19.97
CA SER A 36 20.03 0.74 19.53
C SER A 36 21.22 1.12 18.66
N ILE A 37 22.38 0.51 18.91
CA ILE A 37 23.56 0.65 18.05
C ILE A 37 23.38 -0.27 16.84
N LEU A 38 23.53 0.28 15.64
CA LEU A 38 23.46 -0.47 14.39
C LEU A 38 24.74 -1.29 14.17
N SER A 39 24.60 -2.44 13.51
CA SER A 39 25.76 -3.21 13.05
C SER A 39 26.51 -2.42 11.97
N PRO A 40 27.84 -2.56 11.83
CA PRO A 40 28.58 -1.98 10.70
C PRO A 40 28.05 -2.41 9.32
N ASP A 41 27.35 -3.54 9.23
CA ASP A 41 26.72 -4.01 8.00
C ASP A 41 25.36 -3.34 7.71
N ASP A 42 24.74 -2.69 8.70
CA ASP A 42 23.43 -2.05 8.57
C ASP A 42 23.52 -0.62 8.00
N TYR A 43 24.73 -0.06 7.94
CA TYR A 43 24.94 1.28 7.40
C TYR A 43 26.24 1.40 6.62
N SER A 44 26.41 2.51 5.93
CA SER A 44 27.70 2.97 5.45
C SER A 44 27.89 4.43 5.80
N LEU A 45 29.13 4.81 6.08
CA LEU A 45 29.52 6.17 6.38
C LEU A 45 30.53 6.61 5.32
N THR A 46 30.17 7.65 4.57
CA THR A 46 31.05 8.30 3.61
C THR A 46 31.08 9.79 3.89
N ASN A 47 31.90 10.54 3.13
CA ASN A 47 32.03 11.96 3.37
C ASN A 47 30.70 12.68 3.14
N GLY A 48 30.20 13.35 4.18
CA GLY A 48 28.93 14.07 4.16
C GLY A 48 27.66 13.21 4.14
N LYS A 49 27.76 11.86 4.25
CA LYS A 49 26.59 10.97 4.17
C LYS A 49 26.65 9.75 5.09
N VAL A 50 25.53 9.45 5.76
CA VAL A 50 25.25 8.15 6.36
C VAL A 50 24.14 7.50 5.55
N THR A 51 24.37 6.30 5.02
CA THR A 51 23.33 5.52 4.37
C THR A 51 22.94 4.38 5.30
N ILE A 52 21.70 4.39 5.79
CA ILE A 52 21.09 3.25 6.46
C ILE A 52 20.60 2.31 5.37
N ARG A 53 21.02 1.04 5.40
CA ARG A 53 20.67 0.10 4.34
C ARG A 53 19.18 -0.26 4.41
N LYS A 54 18.62 -0.63 3.26
CA LYS A 54 17.28 -1.22 3.15
C LYS A 54 17.15 -2.43 4.08
N ASP A 55 15.91 -2.75 4.44
CA ASP A 55 15.57 -3.82 5.39
C ASP A 55 16.00 -3.57 6.86
N VAL A 56 16.74 -2.50 7.18
CA VAL A 56 17.10 -2.13 8.57
C VAL A 56 15.93 -1.43 9.28
N ILE A 57 15.27 -0.48 8.61
CA ILE A 57 14.06 0.18 9.11
C ILE A 57 12.86 -0.41 8.35
N GLN A 58 12.06 -1.21 9.05
CA GLN A 58 10.94 -1.95 8.46
C GLN A 58 9.56 -1.40 8.85
N THR A 59 9.52 -0.34 9.67
CA THR A 59 8.26 0.27 10.13
C THR A 59 8.15 1.72 9.68
N VAL A 60 6.93 2.14 9.38
CA VAL A 60 6.62 3.53 9.05
C VAL A 60 6.72 4.47 10.26
N GLY A 61 6.81 5.76 9.98
CA GLY A 61 6.83 6.82 10.98
C GLY A 61 8.22 7.42 11.19
N ASP A 62 8.37 8.12 12.31
CA ASP A 62 9.57 8.89 12.61
C ASP A 62 10.61 8.07 13.36
N HIS A 63 11.83 8.03 12.81
CA HIS A 63 12.96 7.28 13.33
C HIS A 63 14.11 8.22 13.69
N HIS A 64 14.65 8.06 14.90
CA HIS A 64 15.77 8.88 15.36
C HIS A 64 17.09 8.23 14.97
N ILE A 65 17.88 8.92 14.14
CA ILE A 65 19.21 8.47 13.77
C ILE A 65 20.22 9.35 14.49
N THR A 66 21.16 8.71 15.21
CA THR A 66 22.21 9.41 15.95
C THR A 66 23.58 8.91 15.53
N VAL A 67 24.50 9.82 15.20
CA VAL A 67 25.89 9.52 14.90
C VAL A 67 26.76 9.99 16.06
N VAL A 68 27.47 9.05 16.67
CA VAL A 68 28.32 9.27 17.85
C VAL A 68 29.78 9.31 17.43
N ALA A 69 30.47 10.42 17.73
CA ALA A 69 31.89 10.59 17.42
C ALA A 69 32.69 11.00 18.67
N THR A 70 33.85 10.36 18.87
CA THR A 70 34.70 10.63 20.04
C THR A 70 35.17 12.08 20.06
N GLY A 71 34.84 12.81 21.13
CA GLY A 71 35.23 14.22 21.30
C GLY A 71 34.30 15.23 20.63
N TYR A 72 33.19 14.76 20.05
CA TYR A 72 32.16 15.60 19.43
C TYR A 72 30.82 15.39 20.12
N GLN A 73 29.91 16.36 19.97
CA GLN A 73 28.52 16.18 20.35
C GLN A 73 27.83 15.19 19.40
N ASP A 74 26.86 14.45 19.93
CA ASP A 74 26.03 13.55 19.15
C ASP A 74 25.29 14.34 18.06
N ALA A 75 25.44 13.90 16.81
CA ALA A 75 24.70 14.45 15.69
C ALA A 75 23.41 13.65 15.49
N MET A 76 22.26 14.32 15.47
CA MET A 76 20.95 13.66 15.45
C MET A 76 20.07 14.18 14.31
N VAL A 77 19.26 13.31 13.74
CA VAL A 77 18.19 13.63 12.78
C VAL A 77 16.96 12.77 13.06
N THR A 78 15.79 13.32 12.78
CA THR A 78 14.54 12.54 12.72
C THR A 78 14.25 12.24 11.26
N GLN A 79 14.28 10.95 10.91
CA GLN A 79 13.97 10.43 9.59
C GLN A 79 12.52 9.96 9.55
N SER A 80 11.67 10.62 8.78
CA SER A 80 10.32 10.11 8.52
C SER A 80 10.38 9.03 7.43
N VAL A 81 9.79 7.87 7.68
CA VAL A 81 9.81 6.70 6.79
C VAL A 81 8.39 6.32 6.39
N LYS A 82 8.15 6.19 5.09
CA LYS A 82 6.86 5.82 4.48
C LYS A 82 6.74 4.31 4.25
N ALA A 83 5.52 3.85 4.02
CA ALA A 83 5.27 2.48 3.64
C ALA A 83 5.93 2.16 2.29
N GLY A 84 6.30 0.90 2.12
CA GLY A 84 6.88 0.38 0.88
C GLY A 84 5.84 0.21 -0.22
N ALA A 85 6.26 -0.49 -1.28
CA ALA A 85 5.36 -0.88 -2.35
C ALA A 85 4.30 -1.87 -1.86
N PHE A 86 3.12 -1.82 -2.49
CA PHE A 86 2.03 -2.76 -2.23
C PHE A 86 2.49 -4.21 -2.34
N SER A 87 2.00 -5.05 -1.42
CA SER A 87 2.28 -6.48 -1.43
C SER A 87 1.01 -7.30 -1.28
N SER A 88 0.74 -8.18 -2.25
CA SER A 88 -0.42 -9.09 -2.22
C SER A 88 -0.31 -10.17 -1.13
N SER A 89 0.89 -10.43 -0.58
CA SER A 89 1.07 -11.43 0.49
C SER A 89 0.61 -10.92 1.86
N THR A 90 0.45 -9.61 2.03
CA THR A 90 0.05 -8.96 3.29
C THR A 90 -1.22 -8.12 3.16
N SER A 91 -1.68 -7.90 1.92
CA SER A 91 -2.91 -7.19 1.57
C SER A 91 -4.07 -8.16 1.35
N SER A 92 -5.30 -7.67 1.42
CA SER A 92 -6.50 -8.51 1.21
C SER A 92 -7.67 -7.73 0.63
N ALA A 93 -8.57 -8.46 -0.01
CA ALA A 93 -9.93 -8.02 -0.32
C ALA A 93 -10.87 -9.11 0.22
N GLU A 94 -11.75 -8.72 1.14
CA GLU A 94 -12.63 -9.63 1.88
C GLU A 94 -14.08 -9.19 1.68
N LEU A 95 -14.91 -10.06 1.11
CA LEU A 95 -16.36 -9.84 1.08
C LEU A 95 -16.91 -10.03 2.50
N LEU A 96 -17.68 -9.06 2.98
CA LEU A 96 -18.32 -9.09 4.28
C LEU A 96 -19.74 -9.66 4.13
N GLY A 97 -20.03 -10.72 4.88
CA GLY A 97 -21.33 -11.38 4.85
C GLY A 97 -21.26 -12.83 5.29
N ASP A 98 -22.32 -13.59 5.02
CA ASP A 98 -22.37 -15.03 5.28
C ASP A 98 -21.77 -15.80 4.09
N GLY A 99 -20.53 -16.28 4.23
CA GLY A 99 -19.94 -17.30 3.37
C GLY A 99 -19.45 -16.88 1.99
N ASP A 100 -18.89 -15.67 1.81
CA ASP A 100 -18.43 -15.13 0.52
C ASP A 100 -19.52 -15.11 -0.59
N ILE A 101 -20.79 -15.09 -0.18
CA ILE A 101 -21.93 -15.07 -1.10
C ILE A 101 -22.27 -13.63 -1.46
N ILE A 102 -22.28 -13.33 -2.76
CA ILE A 102 -22.84 -12.10 -3.30
C ILE A 102 -24.37 -12.13 -3.15
N SER A 103 -24.92 -11.15 -2.44
CA SER A 103 -26.35 -11.00 -2.20
C SER A 103 -27.06 -10.30 -3.37
N LEU A 104 -28.15 -10.90 -3.85
CA LEU A 104 -28.99 -10.39 -4.94
C LEU A 104 -30.49 -10.40 -4.55
N PRO A 105 -31.26 -9.32 -4.81
CA PRO A 105 -30.74 -7.95 -4.96
C PRO A 105 -30.10 -7.53 -3.64
N GLY A 106 -29.01 -6.77 -3.69
CA GLY A 106 -28.35 -6.43 -2.43
C GLY A 106 -27.22 -5.44 -2.54
N VAL A 107 -26.89 -4.89 -1.38
CA VAL A 107 -25.64 -4.17 -1.14
C VAL A 107 -24.67 -5.17 -0.52
N ASN A 108 -23.53 -5.33 -1.18
CA ASN A 108 -22.39 -6.13 -0.76
C ASN A 108 -21.32 -5.19 -0.24
N GLN A 109 -20.58 -5.58 0.79
CA GLN A 109 -19.52 -4.75 1.36
C GLN A 109 -18.20 -5.51 1.30
N PHE A 110 -17.17 -4.87 0.76
CA PHE A 110 -15.81 -5.39 0.80
C PHE A 110 -14.99 -4.61 1.82
N LYS A 111 -14.22 -5.33 2.62
CA LYS A 111 -13.11 -4.78 3.38
C LYS A 111 -11.84 -4.96 2.56
N LEU A 112 -11.26 -3.84 2.14
CA LEU A 112 -10.05 -3.80 1.33
C LEU A 112 -8.88 -3.35 2.21
N THR A 113 -7.79 -4.10 2.22
CA THR A 113 -6.60 -3.83 3.05
C THR A 113 -5.38 -3.72 2.15
N ALA A 114 -4.72 -2.56 2.13
CA ALA A 114 -3.46 -2.34 1.40
C ALA A 114 -2.29 -2.23 2.38
N LYS A 115 -1.30 -3.10 2.21
CA LYS A 115 -0.07 -3.15 3.00
C LYS A 115 1.15 -3.39 2.14
N ASP A 116 2.31 -3.01 2.66
CA ASP A 116 3.61 -3.37 2.08
C ASP A 116 4.07 -4.77 2.55
N ARG A 117 5.23 -5.22 2.06
CA ARG A 117 5.78 -6.55 2.40
C ARG A 117 6.13 -6.73 3.88
N TYR A 118 6.29 -5.66 4.65
CA TYR A 118 6.53 -5.70 6.10
C TYR A 118 5.24 -5.59 6.91
N GLY A 119 4.10 -5.45 6.23
CA GLY A 119 2.78 -5.32 6.84
C GLY A 119 2.44 -3.89 7.26
N ASN A 120 3.21 -2.88 6.82
CA ASN A 120 2.84 -1.50 7.10
C ASN A 120 1.63 -1.08 6.26
N PRO A 121 0.69 -0.33 6.84
CA PRO A 121 -0.46 0.18 6.10
C PRO A 121 -0.05 1.18 5.02
N ILE A 122 -0.67 1.07 3.85
CA ILE A 122 -0.50 2.02 2.76
C ILE A 122 -1.75 2.93 2.71
N PRO A 123 -1.66 4.20 3.14
CA PRO A 123 -2.75 5.14 2.99
C PRO A 123 -2.91 5.60 1.54
N ASP A 124 -4.09 6.10 1.21
CA ASP A 124 -4.45 6.67 -0.09
C ASP A 124 -4.29 5.69 -1.28
N TYR A 125 -4.25 4.38 -0.99
CA TYR A 125 -4.24 3.34 -2.01
C TYR A 125 -5.62 3.21 -2.64
N VAL A 126 -5.66 3.20 -3.96
CA VAL A 126 -6.89 3.08 -4.75
C VAL A 126 -7.00 1.65 -5.23
N PHE A 127 -7.93 0.89 -4.66
CA PHE A 127 -8.39 -0.34 -5.31
C PHE A 127 -9.31 0.01 -6.48
N LYS A 128 -9.40 -0.90 -7.44
CA LYS A 128 -10.35 -0.81 -8.55
C LYS A 128 -11.28 -2.01 -8.50
N TYR A 129 -12.38 -1.93 -9.25
CA TYR A 129 -13.27 -3.07 -9.41
C TYR A 129 -13.76 -3.14 -10.85
N GLN A 130 -14.09 -4.35 -11.29
CA GLN A 130 -14.84 -4.62 -12.50
C GLN A 130 -15.93 -5.64 -12.19
N VAL A 131 -16.91 -5.71 -13.08
CA VAL A 131 -18.06 -6.59 -12.92
C VAL A 131 -18.25 -7.30 -14.24
N GLU A 132 -18.42 -8.60 -14.16
CA GLU A 132 -18.64 -9.50 -15.27
C GLU A 132 -20.02 -10.12 -15.08
N ILE A 133 -20.84 -10.02 -16.13
CA ILE A 133 -22.18 -10.60 -16.16
C ILE A 133 -22.24 -11.64 -17.26
N ASP A 134 -22.69 -12.83 -16.89
CA ASP A 134 -23.02 -13.90 -17.81
C ASP A 134 -24.55 -13.95 -17.99
N ASN A 135 -25.01 -13.45 -19.13
CA ASN A 135 -26.42 -13.46 -19.50
C ASN A 135 -26.69 -14.63 -20.45
N GLU A 136 -27.21 -15.73 -19.88
CA GLU A 136 -27.63 -16.91 -20.64
C GLU A 136 -29.03 -16.77 -21.25
N ASP A 137 -29.76 -15.69 -20.94
CA ASP A 137 -31.10 -15.46 -21.45
C ASP A 137 -31.08 -14.95 -22.90
N GLY A 138 -32.13 -15.31 -23.65
CA GLY A 138 -32.27 -15.02 -25.10
C GLY A 138 -32.46 -13.55 -25.49
N ASP A 139 -32.43 -12.64 -24.52
CA ASP A 139 -32.76 -11.21 -24.65
C ASP A 139 -31.69 -10.32 -24.00
N ASN A 140 -31.68 -9.04 -24.37
CA ASN A 140 -30.83 -8.05 -23.70
C ASN A 140 -31.47 -7.60 -22.39
N HIS A 141 -30.66 -7.43 -21.35
CA HIS A 141 -31.11 -6.97 -20.05
C HIS A 141 -30.38 -5.71 -19.60
N THR A 142 -31.07 -4.84 -18.87
CA THR A 142 -30.44 -3.69 -18.21
C THR A 142 -30.29 -4.00 -16.74
N VAL A 143 -29.03 -4.06 -16.29
CA VAL A 143 -28.68 -4.29 -14.90
C VAL A 143 -28.26 -2.98 -14.23
N ILE A 144 -28.41 -2.91 -12.91
CA ILE A 144 -27.98 -1.74 -12.14
C ILE A 144 -26.77 -2.12 -11.29
N VAL A 145 -25.66 -1.46 -11.59
CA VAL A 145 -24.39 -1.62 -10.87
C VAL A 145 -24.06 -0.29 -10.21
N ASN A 146 -24.04 -0.25 -8.87
CA ASN A 146 -23.84 0.99 -8.10
C ASN A 146 -24.75 2.16 -8.54
N GLY A 147 -26.01 1.85 -8.85
CA GLY A 147 -26.99 2.82 -9.34
C GLY A 147 -26.80 3.27 -10.80
N GLN A 148 -25.77 2.79 -11.50
CA GLN A 148 -25.57 3.03 -12.92
C GLN A 148 -26.17 1.90 -13.77
N PRO A 149 -26.97 2.21 -14.80
CA PRO A 149 -27.54 1.21 -15.68
C PRO A 149 -26.49 0.74 -16.69
N TYR A 150 -26.40 -0.57 -16.88
CA TYR A 150 -25.61 -1.16 -17.94
C TYR A 150 -26.40 -2.22 -18.71
N VAL A 151 -26.15 -2.30 -20.01
CA VAL A 151 -26.81 -3.29 -20.87
C VAL A 151 -25.93 -4.53 -20.96
N SER A 152 -26.45 -5.65 -20.49
CA SER A 152 -25.91 -6.98 -20.79
C SER A 152 -26.57 -7.48 -22.09
N ALA A 153 -25.75 -7.73 -23.12
CA ALA A 153 -26.23 -8.22 -24.39
C ALA A 153 -26.48 -9.74 -24.35
N HIS A 154 -27.38 -10.23 -25.20
CA HIS A 154 -27.66 -11.66 -25.37
C HIS A 154 -26.41 -12.46 -25.80
N VAL A 155 -26.13 -13.57 -25.10
CA VAL A 155 -25.00 -14.51 -25.32
C VAL A 155 -23.61 -13.84 -25.31
N GLU A 156 -23.42 -12.81 -24.48
CA GLU A 156 -22.11 -12.19 -24.34
C GLU A 156 -21.82 -11.91 -22.87
N THR A 157 -20.64 -12.32 -22.43
CA THR A 157 -20.07 -11.89 -21.16
C THR A 157 -19.85 -10.38 -21.21
N ALA A 158 -20.70 -9.62 -20.53
CA ALA A 158 -20.55 -8.18 -20.42
C ALA A 158 -19.55 -7.85 -19.31
N VAL A 159 -18.41 -7.24 -19.67
CA VAL A 159 -17.44 -6.72 -18.72
C VAL A 159 -17.61 -5.21 -18.59
N PHE A 160 -17.94 -4.75 -17.39
CA PHE A 160 -18.07 -3.33 -17.10
C PHE A 160 -16.70 -2.70 -16.81
N PRO A 161 -16.49 -1.43 -17.18
CA PRO A 161 -15.18 -0.82 -17.16
C PRO A 161 -14.60 -0.79 -15.75
N VAL A 162 -13.29 -1.04 -15.70
CA VAL A 162 -12.50 -0.92 -14.48
C VAL A 162 -12.68 0.48 -13.90
N THR A 163 -13.27 0.53 -12.72
CA THR A 163 -13.61 1.77 -12.02
C THR A 163 -12.89 1.80 -10.68
N ALA A 164 -12.47 2.97 -10.21
CA ALA A 164 -11.92 3.11 -8.87
C ALA A 164 -12.97 2.72 -7.82
N ALA A 165 -12.62 1.84 -6.89
CA ALA A 165 -13.39 1.63 -5.69
C ALA A 165 -13.27 2.92 -4.85
N SER A 166 -14.38 3.63 -4.67
CA SER A 166 -14.45 4.72 -3.68
C SER A 166 -14.88 4.09 -2.36
N PRO A 167 -14.16 4.28 -1.23
CA PRO A 167 -13.07 5.22 -0.95
C PRO A 167 -11.64 4.63 -1.12
N VAL A 168 -10.63 5.50 -1.11
CA VAL A 168 -9.21 5.12 -0.94
C VAL A 168 -8.93 4.62 0.48
N THR A 169 -7.82 3.91 0.69
CA THR A 169 -7.45 3.43 2.03
C THR A 169 -7.14 4.57 3.00
N GLY A 170 -7.59 4.44 4.24
CA GLY A 170 -7.28 5.37 5.32
C GLY A 170 -5.85 5.22 5.87
N PRO A 171 -5.51 5.96 6.94
CA PRO A 171 -4.20 5.86 7.62
C PRO A 171 -3.84 4.46 8.12
N ASP A 172 -4.83 3.60 8.34
CA ASP A 172 -4.68 2.20 8.73
C ASP A 172 -4.57 1.23 7.54
N GLY A 173 -4.53 1.77 6.31
CA GLY A 173 -4.44 0.98 5.08
C GLY A 173 -5.74 0.27 4.72
N VAL A 174 -6.88 0.65 5.32
CA VAL A 174 -8.17 -0.01 5.09
C VAL A 174 -9.15 0.90 4.36
N ALA A 175 -9.91 0.33 3.43
CA ALA A 175 -11.06 0.95 2.77
C ALA A 175 -12.28 0.03 2.84
N MET A 176 -13.47 0.62 2.93
CA MET A 176 -14.75 -0.09 2.88
C MET A 176 -15.44 0.23 1.56
N PHE A 177 -15.55 -0.76 0.69
CA PHE A 177 -16.18 -0.60 -0.62
C PHE A 177 -17.58 -1.22 -0.62
N GLU A 178 -18.59 -0.40 -0.83
CA GLU A 178 -19.97 -0.89 -0.97
C GLU A 178 -20.31 -1.06 -2.46
N PHE A 179 -20.99 -2.16 -2.77
CA PHE A 179 -21.32 -2.53 -4.13
C PHE A 179 -22.75 -3.08 -4.24
N SER A 180 -23.60 -2.43 -5.03
CA SER A 180 -25.01 -2.83 -5.17
C SER A 180 -25.30 -3.48 -6.52
N LEU A 181 -26.04 -4.59 -6.50
CA LEU A 181 -26.50 -5.33 -7.67
C LEU A 181 -28.03 -5.51 -7.68
N SER A 182 -28.63 -5.50 -8.87
CA SER A 182 -30.06 -5.78 -9.10
C SER A 182 -30.40 -7.28 -8.99
N ASP A 183 -31.69 -7.58 -8.77
CA ASP A 183 -32.22 -8.95 -8.73
C ASP A 183 -32.45 -9.42 -10.16
N ASP A 184 -31.41 -9.94 -10.76
CA ASP A 184 -31.51 -10.59 -12.05
C ASP A 184 -30.84 -11.95 -11.97
N ASN A 185 -31.50 -12.98 -12.50
CA ASN A 185 -31.08 -14.38 -12.45
C ASN A 185 -29.93 -14.66 -13.45
N PHE A 186 -28.85 -13.86 -13.37
CA PHE A 186 -27.64 -13.98 -14.18
C PHE A 186 -26.49 -14.58 -13.38
N GLY A 187 -25.46 -15.04 -14.09
CA GLY A 187 -24.16 -15.28 -13.48
C GLY A 187 -23.48 -13.95 -13.19
N TRP A 188 -23.05 -13.74 -11.95
CA TRP A 188 -22.35 -12.51 -11.54
C TRP A 188 -20.95 -12.85 -11.06
N ARG A 189 -19.98 -12.09 -11.52
CA ARG A 189 -18.63 -12.08 -10.97
C ARG A 189 -18.20 -10.64 -10.76
N VAL A 190 -17.75 -10.35 -9.54
CA VAL A 190 -17.17 -9.06 -9.18
C VAL A 190 -15.69 -9.32 -8.98
N ASP A 191 -14.85 -8.50 -9.58
CA ASP A 191 -13.40 -8.57 -9.37
C ASP A 191 -12.96 -7.33 -8.63
N ILE A 192 -12.18 -7.52 -7.58
CA ILE A 192 -11.41 -6.43 -6.98
C ILE A 192 -10.03 -6.45 -7.60
N LEU A 193 -9.60 -5.32 -8.15
CA LEU A 193 -8.29 -5.15 -8.75
C LEU A 193 -7.41 -4.20 -7.94
N LEU A 194 -6.11 -4.36 -8.14
CA LEU A 194 -5.09 -3.41 -7.68
C LEU A 194 -5.22 -2.07 -8.41
N ASN A 195 -4.41 -1.09 -7.98
CA ASN A 195 -4.41 0.25 -8.58
C ASN A 195 -3.98 0.27 -10.07
N ASP A 196 -3.30 -0.78 -10.55
CA ASP A 196 -3.00 -0.94 -11.98
C ASP A 196 -4.29 -1.10 -12.81
N GLY A 197 -5.36 -1.65 -12.23
CA GLY A 197 -6.59 -1.98 -12.92
C GLY A 197 -6.50 -3.23 -13.78
N GLU A 198 -5.50 -4.08 -13.55
CA GLU A 198 -5.26 -5.31 -14.29
C GLU A 198 -5.15 -6.52 -13.36
N THR A 199 -4.49 -6.37 -12.21
CA THR A 199 -4.24 -7.46 -11.28
C THR A 199 -5.43 -7.69 -10.35
N VAL A 200 -6.08 -8.85 -10.45
CA VAL A 200 -7.19 -9.26 -9.58
C VAL A 200 -6.65 -9.76 -8.22
N ILE A 201 -7.27 -9.31 -7.13
CA ILE A 201 -6.98 -9.74 -5.74
C ILE A 201 -8.15 -10.50 -5.09
N TRP A 202 -9.35 -10.40 -5.66
CA TRP A 202 -10.54 -11.17 -5.30
C TRP A 202 -11.40 -11.34 -6.54
#